data_AF-A0A2U1PTJ1-F1
#
_entry.id   AF-A0A2U1PTJ1-F1
#
_cell.length_a   1.000
_cell.length_b   1.000
_cell.length_c   1.000
_cell.angle_alpha   90.00
_cell.angle_beta   90.00
_cell.angle_gamma   90.00
#
_symmetry.space_group_name_H-M   'P 1'
#
loop_
_entity.id
_entity.type
_entity.pdbx_description
1 polymer ?
#
loop_
_entity_poly.entity_id
_entity_poly.type
_entity_poly.pdbx_seq_one_letter_code
_entity_poly.pdbx_strand_id
1 'polypeptide(L)'
;MAPRVGFKEYMEARYYRGFQIPSHETIARDCVQSMKYLCISAHFIDNNWELHKKIIGFSPLTSDNGEEIGRVVEKCLLDWEISSVLTISTGSASLYDATIDYLRTRLVNKVLDGKFLHLKCIIDFINDLVKDGLKLYPESVARVREAVRYVRGSPARVELLKKCSRERSGEFGDFAKENFMKTTSF
;
A
#
# COMPACT_ATOMS: atom_id res chain seq x y z
N MET A 1 19.26 -21.32 25.68
CA MET A 1 18.97 -22.23 24.55
C MET A 1 18.81 -21.35 23.32
N ALA A 2 19.76 -21.37 22.38
CA ALA A 2 19.74 -20.48 21.21
C ALA A 2 18.60 -20.89 20.23
N PRO A 3 17.85 -19.95 19.60
CA PRO A 3 16.55 -20.26 19.01
C PRO A 3 16.64 -20.58 17.50
N ARG A 4 15.75 -21.47 17.04
CA ARG A 4 15.66 -22.04 15.68
C ARG A 4 15.31 -20.94 14.65
N VAL A 5 16.05 -20.84 13.53
CA VAL A 5 15.97 -19.75 12.55
C VAL A 5 15.05 -20.10 11.35
N GLY A 6 14.18 -19.16 10.92
CA GLY A 6 13.19 -19.25 9.83
C GLY A 6 12.22 -18.03 9.79
N PHE A 7 11.59 -17.70 8.63
CA PHE A 7 11.14 -16.39 8.07
C PHE A 7 12.24 -15.42 7.65
N LYS A 8 12.77 -15.52 6.43
CA LYS A 8 13.37 -16.73 5.87
C LYS A 8 14.85 -16.62 6.24
N GLU A 9 15.29 -17.35 7.25
CA GLU A 9 16.49 -17.02 8.07
C GLU A 9 16.63 -15.52 8.47
N TYR A 10 15.51 -15.00 9.00
CA TYR A 10 15.19 -13.65 9.50
C TYR A 10 14.91 -12.55 8.45
N MET A 11 14.86 -12.88 7.16
CA MET A 11 15.30 -12.01 6.08
C MET A 11 16.83 -12.19 6.00
N GLU A 12 17.36 -13.42 5.86
CA GLU A 12 18.78 -13.83 5.68
C GLU A 12 19.85 -12.82 6.16
N ALA A 13 20.03 -12.70 7.48
CA ALA A 13 20.97 -11.78 8.19
C ALA A 13 20.64 -10.27 8.13
N ARG A 14 19.54 -9.93 7.43
CA ARG A 14 18.33 -9.14 7.74
C ARG A 14 17.67 -8.56 6.43
N TYR A 15 18.27 -8.82 5.24
CA TYR A 15 17.99 -8.46 3.82
C TYR A 15 18.35 -7.01 3.44
N TYR A 16 19.49 -6.70 2.81
CA TYR A 16 20.05 -7.04 1.47
C TYR A 16 19.52 -6.20 0.28
N ARG A 17 20.22 -5.07 0.09
CA ARG A 17 20.59 -4.35 -1.14
C ARG A 17 19.80 -4.69 -2.42
N GLY A 18 18.87 -3.82 -2.79
CA GLY A 18 18.48 -3.67 -4.20
C GLY A 18 17.06 -4.04 -4.59
N PHE A 19 16.10 -4.10 -3.65
CA PHE A 19 14.71 -3.84 -4.07
C PHE A 19 14.59 -2.33 -4.34
N GLN A 20 15.08 -1.90 -5.51
CA GLN A 20 14.57 -0.68 -6.10
C GLN A 20 13.10 -0.97 -6.37
N ILE A 21 12.23 -0.45 -5.51
CA ILE A 21 10.98 0.08 -6.04
C ILE A 21 11.46 0.97 -7.19
N PRO A 22 11.07 0.71 -8.47
CA PRO A 22 11.23 1.75 -9.49
C PRO A 22 10.72 2.99 -8.81
N SER A 23 11.58 4.02 -8.74
CA SER A 23 11.45 5.21 -7.90
C SER A 23 10.00 5.57 -7.60
N HIS A 24 9.75 6.28 -6.51
CA HIS A 24 8.44 6.92 -6.23
C HIS A 24 7.87 7.75 -7.42
N GLU A 25 8.63 7.87 -8.51
CA GLU A 25 8.23 7.99 -9.91
C GLU A 25 7.44 6.77 -10.43
N THR A 26 6.16 6.74 -10.06
CA THR A 26 5.11 6.61 -11.08
C THR A 26 5.33 5.51 -12.15
N ILE A 27 4.83 4.30 -11.90
CA ILE A 27 4.28 3.48 -13.00
C ILE A 27 2.98 4.18 -13.46
N ALA A 28 3.10 5.32 -14.11
CA ALA A 28 2.10 5.86 -15.02
C ALA A 28 2.82 6.08 -16.34
N ARG A 29 2.94 4.99 -17.08
CA ARG A 29 3.15 5.06 -18.52
C ARG A 29 1.86 4.53 -19.13
N ASP A 30 1.22 5.38 -19.93
CA ASP A 30 -0.05 5.16 -20.62
C ASP A 30 -0.28 3.68 -20.96
N CYS A 31 -1.17 3.04 -20.21
CA CYS A 31 -1.91 1.87 -20.65
C CYS A 31 -3.34 2.03 -20.17
N VAL A 32 -4.26 1.98 -21.13
CA VAL A 32 -5.73 2.12 -21.02
C VAL A 32 -6.36 0.92 -20.28
N GLN A 33 -5.66 0.34 -19.30
CA GLN A 33 -6.14 -0.74 -18.45
C GLN A 33 -5.64 -0.49 -17.03
N SER A 34 -6.57 -0.20 -16.11
CA SER A 34 -6.28 -0.11 -14.68
C SER A 34 -5.85 -1.48 -14.17
N MET A 35 -4.55 -1.76 -14.17
CA MET A 35 -3.99 -2.96 -13.56
C MET A 35 -4.10 -2.83 -12.04
N LYS A 36 -4.77 -3.80 -11.41
CA LYS A 36 -4.83 -3.91 -9.95
C LYS A 36 -3.56 -4.61 -9.46
N TYR A 37 -3.09 -4.25 -8.27
CA TYR A 37 -1.93 -4.87 -7.65
C TYR A 37 -2.25 -5.25 -6.21
N LEU A 38 -1.67 -6.36 -5.76
CA LEU A 38 -1.66 -6.80 -4.37
C LEU A 38 -0.27 -6.53 -3.78
N CYS A 39 -0.23 -5.70 -2.75
CA CYS A 39 0.96 -5.48 -1.94
C CYS A 39 0.79 -6.21 -0.60
N ILE A 40 1.71 -7.11 -0.28
CA ILE A 40 1.72 -7.89 0.96
C ILE A 40 2.83 -7.32 1.84
N SER A 41 2.43 -6.84 3.02
CA SER A 41 3.35 -6.30 4.02
C SER A 41 3.32 -7.13 5.29
N ALA A 42 4.49 -7.65 5.70
CA ALA A 42 4.67 -8.29 6.99
C ALA A 42 4.93 -7.23 8.07
N HIS A 43 4.26 -7.40 9.22
CA HIS A 43 4.48 -6.62 10.42
C HIS A 43 4.80 -7.56 11.57
N PHE A 44 5.90 -7.33 12.27
CA PHE A 44 6.33 -8.19 13.38
C PHE A 44 7.16 -7.40 14.40
N ILE A 45 7.21 -7.91 15.63
CA ILE A 45 8.03 -7.36 16.71
C ILE A 45 9.23 -8.28 16.90
N ASP A 46 10.44 -7.72 16.94
CA ASP A 46 11.65 -8.49 17.16
C ASP A 46 12.04 -8.62 18.64
N ASN A 47 13.16 -9.29 18.91
CA ASN A 47 13.63 -9.52 20.28
C ASN A 47 14.02 -8.24 21.04
N ASN A 48 14.22 -7.12 20.32
CA ASN A 48 14.52 -5.82 20.90
C ASN A 48 13.24 -4.99 21.14
N TRP A 49 12.05 -5.59 20.95
CA TRP A 49 10.76 -4.91 21.02
C TRP A 49 10.55 -3.84 19.94
N GLU A 50 11.26 -3.95 18.82
CA GLU A 50 11.10 -3.04 17.69
C GLU A 50 10.04 -3.54 16.73
N LEU A 51 9.11 -2.66 16.34
CA LEU A 51 8.11 -2.94 15.31
C LEU A 51 8.73 -2.77 13.92
N HIS A 52 8.72 -3.85 13.14
CA HIS A 52 9.18 -3.86 11.76
C HIS A 52 8.00 -3.90 10.79
N LYS A 53 8.10 -3.13 9.70
CA LYS A 53 7.17 -3.15 8.56
C LYS A 53 7.94 -3.39 7.27
N LYS A 54 7.64 -4.47 6.55
CA LYS A 54 8.35 -4.86 5.32
C LYS A 54 7.38 -5.29 4.23
N ILE A 55 7.59 -4.79 3.02
CA ILE A 55 6.91 -5.33 1.83
C ILE A 55 7.61 -6.65 1.49
N ILE A 56 6.84 -7.73 1.46
CA ILE A 56 7.33 -9.09 1.20
C ILE A 56 6.77 -9.67 -0.09
N GLY A 57 5.76 -9.01 -0.67
CA GLY A 57 5.21 -9.40 -1.96
C GLY A 57 4.58 -8.21 -2.66
N PHE A 58 4.77 -8.14 -3.98
CA PHE A 58 4.07 -7.21 -4.85
C PHE A 58 3.72 -7.96 -6.15
N SER A 59 2.43 -8.11 -6.43
CA SER A 59 1.96 -8.94 -7.55
C SER A 59 0.79 -8.27 -8.27
N PRO A 60 0.75 -8.31 -9.62
CA PRO A 60 -0.45 -7.89 -10.34
C PRO A 60 -1.63 -8.82 -10.00
N LEU A 61 -2.79 -8.22 -9.73
CA LEU A 61 -4.03 -8.95 -9.55
C LEU A 61 -4.70 -9.13 -10.91
N THR A 62 -4.73 -10.38 -11.37
CA THR A 62 -5.38 -10.77 -12.62
C THR A 62 -6.86 -11.11 -12.44
N SER A 63 -7.34 -11.21 -11.19
CA SER A 63 -8.73 -11.51 -10.88
C SER A 63 -9.21 -10.79 -9.62
N ASP A 64 -10.54 -10.60 -9.58
CA ASP A 64 -11.28 -10.18 -8.40
C ASP A 64 -11.89 -11.39 -7.68
N ASN A 65 -11.22 -12.55 -7.73
CA ASN A 65 -11.64 -13.76 -7.01
C ASN A 65 -10.86 -13.87 -5.69
N GLY A 66 -11.58 -13.89 -4.57
CA GLY A 66 -10.98 -13.91 -3.23
C GLY A 66 -10.10 -15.13 -2.97
N GLU A 67 -10.45 -16.29 -3.52
CA GLU A 67 -9.65 -17.51 -3.37
C GLU A 67 -8.33 -17.41 -4.13
N GLU A 68 -8.34 -16.84 -5.34
CA GLU A 68 -7.14 -16.62 -6.13
C GLU A 68 -6.19 -15.62 -5.45
N ILE A 69 -6.73 -14.56 -4.87
CA ILE A 69 -5.98 -13.66 -3.99
C ILE A 69 -5.39 -14.44 -2.80
N GLY A 70 -6.17 -15.34 -2.21
CA GLY A 70 -5.73 -16.23 -1.13
C GLY A 70 -4.54 -17.09 -1.52
N ARG A 71 -4.53 -17.66 -2.73
CA ARG A 71 -3.40 -18.43 -3.27
C ARG A 71 -2.15 -17.58 -3.45
N VAL A 72 -2.29 -16.32 -3.89
CA VAL A 72 -1.16 -15.39 -4.01
C VAL A 72 -0.57 -15.10 -2.63
N VAL A 73 -1.41 -14.88 -1.62
CA VAL A 73 -0.97 -14.67 -0.23
C VAL A 73 -0.31 -15.93 0.33
N GLU A 74 -0.93 -17.10 0.18
CA GLU A 74 -0.38 -18.39 0.63
C GLU A 74 1.00 -18.64 0.01
N LYS A 75 1.13 -18.46 -1.31
CA LYS A 75 2.42 -18.58 -2.00
C LYS A 75 3.46 -17.64 -1.42
N CYS A 76 3.11 -16.37 -1.19
CA CYS A 76 4.03 -15.41 -0.58
C CYS A 76 4.47 -15.89 0.82
N LEU A 77 3.56 -16.34 1.67
CA LEU A 77 3.90 -16.86 3.00
C LEU A 77 4.84 -18.08 2.93
N LEU A 78 4.59 -19.00 1.98
CA LEU A 78 5.43 -20.17 1.74
C LEU A 78 6.82 -19.80 1.22
N ASP A 79 6.91 -18.90 0.25
CA ASP A 79 8.18 -18.43 -0.34
C ASP A 79 9.11 -17.87 0.75
N TRP A 80 8.52 -17.17 1.71
CA TRP A 80 9.20 -16.61 2.88
C TRP A 80 9.29 -17.55 4.08
N GLU A 81 8.78 -18.77 4.02
CA GLU A 81 8.76 -19.71 5.15
C GLU A 81 8.05 -19.15 6.41
N ILE A 82 7.06 -18.27 6.23
CA ILE A 82 6.14 -17.85 7.30
C ILE A 82 5.18 -19.01 7.54
N SER A 83 5.46 -19.79 8.57
CA SER A 83 4.61 -20.90 8.97
C SER A 83 3.55 -20.52 10.02
N SER A 84 3.73 -19.39 10.73
CA SER A 84 2.88 -18.97 11.84
C SER A 84 2.37 -17.54 11.64
N VAL A 85 1.05 -17.39 11.54
CA VAL A 85 0.39 -16.09 11.33
C VAL A 85 -0.59 -15.83 12.47
N LEU A 86 -0.47 -14.64 13.08
CA LEU A 86 -1.43 -14.16 14.09
C LEU A 86 -2.63 -13.48 13.45
N THR A 87 -2.38 -12.51 12.56
CA THR A 87 -3.40 -11.65 11.97
C THR A 87 -3.05 -11.30 10.54
N ILE A 88 -4.07 -11.27 9.69
CA ILE A 88 -4.05 -10.72 8.34
C ILE A 88 -5.01 -9.55 8.33
N SER A 89 -4.46 -8.36 8.05
CA SER A 89 -5.26 -7.15 7.91
C SER A 89 -5.62 -6.95 6.44
N THR A 90 -6.92 -6.85 6.15
CA THR A 90 -7.42 -6.63 4.79
C THR A 90 -8.27 -5.37 4.73
N GLY A 91 -8.57 -4.86 3.53
CA GLY A 91 -9.62 -3.84 3.36
C GLY A 91 -11.00 -4.35 3.81
N SER A 92 -12.00 -3.47 3.74
CA SER A 92 -13.38 -3.74 4.16
C SER A 92 -14.20 -4.48 3.09
N ALA A 93 -13.68 -4.58 1.86
CA ALA A 93 -14.36 -5.25 0.77
C ALA A 93 -14.65 -6.73 1.08
N SER A 94 -15.87 -7.18 0.76
CA SER A 94 -16.34 -8.56 0.93
C SER A 94 -15.47 -9.59 0.21
N LEU A 95 -14.79 -9.17 -0.86
CA LEU A 95 -13.80 -9.96 -1.58
C LEU A 95 -12.75 -10.61 -0.65
N TYR A 96 -12.32 -9.87 0.36
CA TYR A 96 -11.29 -10.34 1.28
C TYR A 96 -11.81 -11.36 2.31
N ASP A 97 -13.12 -11.45 2.53
CA ASP A 97 -13.68 -12.48 3.41
C ASP A 97 -13.41 -13.87 2.82
N ALA A 98 -13.64 -14.06 1.52
CA ALA A 98 -13.32 -15.30 0.81
C ALA A 98 -11.80 -15.61 0.80
N THR A 99 -10.95 -14.58 0.67
CA THR A 99 -9.49 -14.72 0.80
C THR A 99 -9.09 -15.27 2.17
N ILE A 100 -9.69 -14.72 3.23
CA ILE A 100 -9.39 -15.13 4.61
C ILE A 100 -9.91 -16.53 4.89
N ASP A 101 -11.10 -16.88 4.39
CA ASP A 101 -11.66 -18.22 4.54
C ASP A 101 -10.78 -19.27 3.84
N TYR A 102 -10.29 -18.96 2.63
CA TYR A 102 -9.28 -19.80 1.97
C TYR A 102 -8.04 -19.98 2.87
N LEU A 103 -7.44 -18.89 3.34
CA LEU A 103 -6.23 -18.93 4.16
C LEU A 103 -6.43 -19.66 5.50
N ARG A 104 -7.62 -19.58 6.12
CA ARG A 104 -7.95 -20.35 7.33
C ARG A 104 -7.78 -21.86 7.14
N THR A 105 -8.18 -22.37 5.98
CA THR A 105 -8.10 -23.80 5.67
C THR A 105 -6.68 -24.25 5.32
N ARG A 106 -5.85 -23.35 4.80
CA ARG A 106 -4.50 -23.67 4.30
C ARG A 106 -3.39 -23.47 5.32
N LEU A 107 -3.52 -22.46 6.19
CA LEU A 107 -2.50 -22.18 7.19
C LEU A 107 -2.44 -23.29 8.23
N VAL A 108 -1.30 -23.98 8.28
CA VAL A 108 -1.05 -25.10 9.20
C VAL A 108 -0.96 -24.59 10.64
N ASN A 109 -0.11 -23.59 10.90
CA ASN A 109 0.00 -22.99 12.23
C ASN A 109 -0.66 -21.62 12.25
N LYS A 110 -1.80 -21.57 12.94
CA LYS A 110 -2.51 -20.33 13.24
C LYS A 110 -2.27 -20.01 14.70
N VAL A 111 -1.70 -18.85 15.01
CA VAL A 111 -1.45 -18.45 16.40
C VAL A 111 -2.80 -18.36 17.12
N LEU A 112 -2.89 -18.91 18.34
CA LEU A 112 -4.13 -18.95 19.13
C LEU A 112 -5.31 -19.56 18.33
N ASP A 113 -5.04 -20.64 17.61
CA ASP A 113 -5.99 -21.37 16.77
C ASP A 113 -6.70 -20.49 15.71
N GLY A 114 -6.08 -19.36 15.34
CA GLY A 114 -6.62 -18.43 14.35
C GLY A 114 -7.73 -17.53 14.86
N LYS A 115 -7.95 -17.45 16.18
CA LYS A 115 -8.95 -16.56 16.81
C LYS A 115 -8.85 -15.10 16.33
N PHE A 116 -7.63 -14.63 16.05
CA PHE A 116 -7.34 -13.27 15.62
C PHE A 116 -6.82 -13.17 14.18
N LEU A 117 -7.07 -14.20 13.36
CA LEU A 117 -6.50 -14.28 12.02
C LEU A 117 -6.98 -13.17 11.09
N HIS A 118 -8.17 -12.58 11.33
CA HIS A 118 -8.71 -11.53 10.47
C HIS A 118 -8.89 -10.21 11.21
N LEU A 119 -8.29 -9.16 10.66
CA LEU A 119 -8.55 -7.77 11.04
C LEU A 119 -9.07 -7.01 9.81
N LYS A 120 -10.32 -6.53 9.87
CA LYS A 120 -10.86 -5.66 8.83
C LYS A 120 -10.38 -4.23 9.06
N CYS A 121 -9.65 -3.67 8.10
CA CYS A 121 -9.24 -2.29 8.11
C CYS A 121 -10.42 -1.37 7.77
N ILE A 122 -10.56 -0.26 8.49
CA ILE A 122 -11.59 0.75 8.26
C ILE A 122 -11.17 1.82 7.23
N ILE A 123 -10.03 1.66 6.57
CA ILE A 123 -9.51 2.69 5.65
C ILE A 123 -10.44 2.93 4.47
N ASP A 124 -11.09 1.88 3.97
CA ASP A 124 -12.08 1.99 2.88
C ASP A 124 -13.30 2.79 3.36
N PHE A 125 -13.76 2.52 4.59
CA PHE A 125 -14.85 3.29 5.20
C PHE A 125 -14.49 4.78 5.35
N ILE A 126 -13.28 5.10 5.82
CA ILE A 126 -12.82 6.49 5.93
C ILE A 126 -12.75 7.14 4.55
N ASN A 127 -12.20 6.43 3.56
CA ASN A 127 -12.10 6.91 2.19
C ASN A 127 -13.49 7.22 1.60
N ASP A 128 -14.45 6.33 1.83
CA ASP A 128 -15.82 6.51 1.36
C ASP A 128 -16.54 7.64 2.11
N LEU A 129 -16.33 7.75 3.43
CA LEU A 129 -16.82 8.87 4.23
C LEU A 129 -16.30 10.22 3.71
N VAL A 130 -15.01 10.30 3.39
CA VAL A 130 -14.40 11.51 2.81
C VAL A 130 -14.99 11.80 1.44
N LYS A 131 -15.14 10.79 0.56
CA LYS A 131 -15.78 10.97 -0.75
C LYS A 131 -17.20 11.49 -0.59
N ASP A 132 -17.97 10.97 0.36
CA ASP A 132 -19.33 11.41 0.63
C ASP A 132 -19.37 12.84 1.14
N GLY A 133 -18.46 13.23 2.04
CA GLY A 133 -18.31 14.63 2.45
C GLY A 133 -17.96 15.57 1.29
N LEU A 134 -17.09 15.13 0.37
CA LEU A 134 -16.72 15.92 -0.82
C LEU A 134 -17.88 16.08 -1.81
N LYS A 135 -18.85 15.15 -1.85
CA LYS A 135 -20.06 15.29 -2.67
C LYS A 135 -20.92 16.48 -2.27
N LEU A 136 -20.79 16.99 -1.04
CA LEU A 136 -21.49 18.20 -0.58
C LEU A 136 -20.95 19.49 -1.22
N TYR A 137 -19.76 19.46 -1.84
CA TYR A 137 -19.10 20.63 -2.42
C TYR A 137 -18.68 20.40 -3.89
N PRO A 138 -19.61 20.04 -4.79
CA PRO A 138 -19.28 19.58 -6.14
C PRO A 138 -18.58 20.66 -6.97
N GLU A 139 -18.96 21.93 -6.83
CA GLU A 139 -18.34 23.03 -7.58
C GLU A 139 -16.90 23.31 -7.15
N SER A 140 -16.63 23.32 -5.84
CA SER A 140 -15.28 23.51 -5.32
C SER A 140 -14.35 22.39 -5.77
N VAL A 141 -14.83 21.14 -5.68
CA VAL A 141 -14.10 19.97 -6.18
C VAL A 141 -13.87 20.07 -7.70
N ALA A 142 -14.87 20.50 -8.46
CA ALA A 142 -14.75 20.68 -9.91
C ALA A 142 -13.70 21.74 -10.27
N ARG A 143 -13.69 22.90 -9.59
CA ARG A 143 -12.68 23.95 -9.80
C ARG A 143 -11.26 23.46 -9.54
N VAL A 144 -11.05 22.75 -8.44
CA VAL A 144 -9.73 22.17 -8.12
C VAL A 144 -9.32 21.14 -9.17
N ARG A 145 -10.23 20.25 -9.58
CA ARG A 145 -9.96 19.25 -10.63
C ARG A 145 -9.61 19.89 -11.96
N GLU A 146 -10.30 20.96 -12.35
CA GLU A 146 -10.00 21.70 -13.59
C GLU A 146 -8.64 22.39 -13.52
N ALA A 147 -8.31 23.03 -12.40
CA ALA A 147 -6.99 23.64 -12.20
C ALA A 147 -5.87 22.59 -12.30
N VAL A 148 -6.04 21.43 -11.66
CA VAL A 148 -5.09 20.31 -11.74
C VAL A 148 -4.97 19.79 -13.17
N ARG A 149 -6.10 19.60 -13.87
CA ARG A 149 -6.13 19.17 -15.27
C ARG A 149 -5.38 20.17 -16.17
N TYR A 150 -5.62 21.46 -15.99
CA TYR A 150 -4.93 22.53 -16.72
C TYR A 150 -3.41 22.45 -16.48
N VAL A 151 -2.97 22.39 -15.22
CA VAL A 151 -1.53 22.30 -14.90
C VAL A 151 -0.89 21.07 -15.53
N ARG A 152 -1.52 19.89 -15.39
CA ARG A 152 -0.99 18.62 -15.88
C ARG A 152 -1.03 18.47 -17.39
N GLY A 153 -1.85 19.25 -18.09
CA GLY A 153 -1.97 19.16 -19.54
C GLY A 153 -0.74 19.65 -20.32
N SER A 154 0.34 20.11 -19.68
CA SER A 154 1.61 20.43 -20.35
C SER A 154 2.78 20.37 -19.37
N PRO A 155 3.91 19.74 -19.73
CA PRO A 155 5.14 19.77 -18.92
C PRO A 155 5.60 21.20 -18.59
N ALA A 156 5.44 22.14 -19.52
CA ALA A 156 5.81 23.55 -19.29
C ALA A 156 4.97 24.21 -18.20
N ARG A 157 3.67 23.86 -18.11
CA ARG A 157 2.77 24.38 -17.06
C ARG A 157 3.11 23.80 -15.69
N VAL A 158 3.53 22.55 -15.63
CA VAL A 158 4.04 21.92 -14.39
C VAL A 158 5.32 22.60 -13.92
N GLU A 159 6.29 22.82 -14.82
CA GLU A 159 7.55 23.50 -14.48
C GLU A 159 7.33 24.96 -14.06
N LEU A 160 6.40 25.67 -14.72
CA LEU A 160 6.00 27.01 -14.31
C LEU A 160 5.42 27.01 -12.89
N LEU A 161 4.50 26.09 -12.58
CA LEU A 161 3.94 25.98 -11.24
C LEU A 161 5.02 25.71 -10.18
N LYS A 162 5.95 24.80 -10.47
CA LYS A 162 7.09 24.53 -9.60
C LYS A 162 7.90 25.81 -9.37
N LYS A 163 8.27 26.54 -10.43
CA LYS A 163 9.01 27.80 -10.31
C LYS A 163 8.28 28.81 -9.41
N CYS A 164 6.99 29.07 -9.67
CA CYS A 164 6.18 29.96 -8.85
C CYS A 164 6.09 29.52 -7.39
N SER A 165 6.04 28.21 -7.11
CA SER A 165 6.04 27.68 -5.75
C SER A 165 7.37 27.87 -5.01
N ARG A 166 8.51 27.94 -5.71
CA ARG A 166 9.83 28.24 -5.09
C ARG A 166 9.92 29.70 -4.70
N GLU A 167 9.36 30.57 -5.54
CA GLU A 167 9.41 32.03 -5.39
C GLU A 167 8.41 32.56 -4.36
N ARG A 168 7.39 31.77 -4.00
CA ARG A 168 6.39 32.16 -3.00
C ARG A 168 6.98 32.08 -1.58
N SER A 169 6.88 33.18 -0.84
CA SER A 169 7.20 33.28 0.59
C SER A 169 5.93 33.20 1.45
N GLY A 170 6.08 32.86 2.74
CA GLY A 170 4.99 32.72 3.70
C GLY A 170 4.55 31.26 3.91
N GLU A 171 3.72 31.03 4.93
CA GLU A 171 3.35 29.69 5.42
C GLU A 171 2.87 28.74 4.32
N PHE A 172 2.07 29.23 3.38
CA PHE A 172 1.60 28.42 2.25
C PHE A 172 2.70 28.08 1.24
N GLY A 173 3.66 29.00 1.02
CA GLY A 173 4.82 28.77 0.17
C GLY A 173 5.76 27.72 0.76
N ASP A 174 5.97 27.76 2.07
CA ASP A 174 6.82 26.80 2.78
C ASP A 174 6.15 25.41 2.85
N PHE A 175 4.84 25.37 3.14
CA PHE A 175 4.04 24.14 3.04
C PHE A 175 4.14 23.51 1.64
N ALA A 176 4.06 24.32 0.58
CA ALA A 176 4.12 23.81 -0.78
C ALA A 176 5.51 23.30 -1.18
N LYS A 177 6.57 23.97 -0.73
CA LYS A 177 7.96 23.50 -0.91
C LYS A 177 8.21 22.19 -0.19
N GLU A 178 7.63 22.01 0.99
CA GLU A 178 7.82 20.81 1.78
C GLU A 178 7.04 19.60 1.24
N ASN A 179 5.79 19.80 0.81
CA ASN A 179 4.86 18.70 0.51
C ASN A 179 4.65 18.43 -0.99
N PHE A 180 4.72 19.47 -1.82
CA PHE A 180 4.43 19.35 -3.25
C PHE A 180 5.70 19.30 -4.12
N MET A 181 6.78 19.91 -3.67
CA MET A 181 7.99 20.10 -4.49
C MET A 181 9.06 19.00 -4.29
N LYS A 182 8.95 18.20 -3.21
CA LYS A 182 9.79 17.03 -2.97
C LYS A 182 9.28 15.78 -3.68
N THR A 183 8.05 15.82 -4.19
CA THR A 183 7.41 14.70 -4.89
C THR A 183 7.64 14.88 -6.39
N THR A 184 8.38 13.95 -7.02
CA THR A 184 8.58 13.94 -8.49
C THR A 184 7.34 13.44 -9.24
N SER A 185 6.35 12.90 -8.53
CA SER A 185 5.07 12.48 -9.07
C SER A 185 3.96 13.51 -8.78
N PHE A 186 3.53 14.20 -9.84
CA PHE A 186 2.19 14.78 -9.90
C PHE A 186 1.33 13.89 -10.79
#